data_AF-A0A1C5WUH5-F1
#
_entry.id   AF-A0A1C5WUH5-F1
#
_cell.length_a   1.000
_cell.length_b   1.000
_cell.length_c   1.000
_cell.angle_alpha   90.00
_cell.angle_beta   90.00
_cell.angle_gamma   90.00
#
_symmetry.space_group_name_H-M   'P 1'
#
loop_
_entity.id
_entity.type
_entity.pdbx_description
1 polymer ?
#
loop_
_entity_poly.entity_id
_entity_poly.type
_entity_poly.pdbx_seq_one_letter_code
_entity_poly.pdbx_strand_id
1 'polypeptide(L)'
;MLNLSILREYLVLFIIGGITYVLIEISYRGYSHISMFIVGGFCFILVSSLNEFPFEMPLVLQMLISCLLITGIELISGVIVNIFFHMNVWDYSLEKFNFLGQICLKASICWFFLSLPAIYMGNLIKSMFTN
;
A
#
# COMPACT_ATOMS: atom_id res chain seq x y z
N MET A 1 2.23 -22.02 -16.77
CA MET A 1 3.11 -22.48 -15.67
C MET A 1 3.51 -21.27 -14.86
N LEU A 2 3.21 -21.22 -13.56
CA LEU A 2 3.67 -20.14 -12.69
C LEU A 2 5.20 -20.21 -12.61
N ASN A 3 5.90 -19.15 -13.01
CA ASN A 3 7.36 -19.11 -12.94
C ASN A 3 7.77 -18.90 -11.47
N LEU A 4 8.55 -19.84 -10.92
CA LEU A 4 8.97 -19.81 -9.51
C LEU A 4 9.74 -18.52 -9.15
N SER A 5 10.45 -17.93 -10.11
CA SER A 5 11.15 -16.65 -9.94
C SER A 5 10.18 -15.49 -9.71
N ILE A 6 9.11 -15.41 -10.51
CA ILE A 6 8.05 -14.40 -10.42
C ILE A 6 7.31 -14.54 -9.08
N LEU A 7 7.00 -15.77 -8.66
CA LEU A 7 6.36 -16.00 -7.36
C LEU A 7 7.22 -15.49 -6.20
N ARG A 8 8.54 -15.77 -6.24
CA ARG A 8 9.49 -15.32 -5.23
C ARG A 8 9.58 -13.79 -5.17
N GLU A 9 9.62 -13.13 -6.32
CA GLU A 9 9.63 -11.67 -6.40
C GLU A 9 8.39 -11.07 -5.71
N TYR A 10 7.18 -11.51 -6.08
CA TYR A 10 5.94 -11.00 -5.48
C TYR A 10 5.83 -11.32 -3.98
N LEU A 11 6.35 -12.46 -3.53
CA LEU A 11 6.39 -12.79 -2.10
C LEU A 11 7.32 -11.86 -1.32
N VAL A 12 8.50 -11.54 -1.87
CA VAL A 12 9.45 -10.62 -1.23
C VAL A 12 8.88 -9.20 -1.18
N LEU A 13 8.25 -8.74 -2.27
CA LEU A 13 7.52 -7.48 -2.27
C LEU A 13 6.41 -7.49 -1.20
N PHE A 14 5.57 -8.52 -1.16
CA PHE A 14 4.47 -8.63 -0.18
C PHE A 14 4.99 -8.52 1.26
N ILE A 15 6.03 -9.28 1.60
CA ILE A 15 6.59 -9.31 2.96
C ILE A 15 7.19 -7.95 3.33
N ILE A 16 8.01 -7.36 2.46
CA ILE A 16 8.64 -6.05 2.72
C ILE A 16 7.58 -4.96 2.84
N GLY A 17 6.58 -4.95 1.95
CA GLY A 17 5.47 -4.01 1.99
C GLY A 17 4.66 -4.11 3.28
N GLY A 18 4.31 -5.34 3.68
CA GLY A 18 3.58 -5.59 4.92
C GLY A 18 4.33 -5.17 6.17
N ILE A 19 5.63 -5.51 6.27
CA ILE A 19 6.48 -5.08 7.39
C ILE A 19 6.58 -3.55 7.42
N THR A 20 6.84 -2.93 6.27
CA THR A 20 7.03 -1.46 6.18
C THR A 20 5.77 -0.73 6.62
N TYR A 21 4.60 -1.18 6.17
CA TYR A 21 3.32 -0.59 6.57
C TYR A 21 3.09 -0.67 8.08
N VAL A 22 3.29 -1.87 8.66
CA VAL A 22 3.17 -2.09 10.11
C VAL A 22 4.13 -1.20 10.90
N LEU A 23 5.37 -1.04 10.44
CA LEU A 23 6.35 -0.17 11.09
C LEU A 23 5.95 1.31 11.02
N ILE A 24 5.40 1.76 9.89
CA ILE A 24 4.87 3.12 9.73
C ILE A 24 3.72 3.35 10.72
N GLU A 25 2.77 2.41 10.81
CA GLU A 25 1.64 2.52 11.75
C GLU A 25 2.07 2.51 13.22
N ILE A 26 2.99 1.60 13.60
CA ILE A 26 3.53 1.56 14.96
C ILE A 26 4.23 2.89 15.29
N SER A 27 4.98 3.45 14.34
CA SER A 27 5.65 4.75 14.55
C SER A 27 4.66 5.91 14.67
N TYR A 28 3.54 5.86 13.95
CA TYR A 28 2.53 6.92 13.95
C TYR A 28 1.56 6.84 15.14
N ARG A 29 1.14 5.63 15.53
CA ARG A 29 0.02 5.40 16.47
C ARG A 29 0.36 4.47 17.64
N GLY A 30 1.54 3.86 17.66
CA GLY A 30 2.03 2.99 18.73
C GLY A 30 1.62 1.51 18.63
N TYR A 31 0.74 1.16 17.68
CA TYR A 31 0.29 -0.23 17.46
C TYR A 31 -0.19 -0.41 16.01
N SER A 32 -0.32 -1.67 15.59
CA SER A 32 -0.82 -2.08 14.28
C SER A 32 -1.65 -3.35 14.43
N HIS A 33 -2.57 -3.60 13.49
CA HIS A 33 -3.33 -4.85 13.42
C HIS A 33 -2.77 -5.76 12.32
N ILE A 34 -2.94 -7.08 12.45
CA ILE A 34 -2.38 -8.05 11.49
C ILE A 34 -2.96 -7.87 10.07
N SER A 35 -4.21 -7.39 9.96
CA SER A 35 -4.80 -7.08 8.65
C SER A 35 -4.03 -5.99 7.89
N MET A 36 -3.34 -5.09 8.61
CA MET A 36 -2.56 -4.00 8.01
C MET A 36 -1.28 -4.49 7.36
N PHE A 37 -0.71 -5.60 7.85
CA PHE A 37 0.37 -6.30 7.15
C PHE A 37 -0.10 -6.77 5.76
N ILE A 38 -1.30 -7.34 5.69
CA ILE A 38 -1.87 -7.86 4.43
C ILE A 38 -2.14 -6.68 3.46
N VAL A 39 -2.77 -5.61 3.96
CA VAL A 39 -3.03 -4.39 3.19
C VAL A 39 -1.73 -3.78 2.66
N GLY A 40 -0.73 -3.60 3.53
CA GLY A 40 0.58 -3.05 3.16
C GLY A 40 1.29 -3.87 2.09
N GLY A 41 1.25 -5.20 2.19
CA GLY A 41 1.82 -6.09 1.20
C GLY A 41 1.17 -5.96 -0.18
N PHE A 42 -0.17 -5.95 -0.24
CA PHE A 42 -0.89 -5.75 -1.51
C PHE A 42 -0.64 -4.37 -2.10
N CYS A 43 -0.70 -3.31 -1.29
CA CYS A 43 -0.38 -1.95 -1.71
C CYS A 43 1.00 -1.90 -2.36
N PHE A 44 2.02 -2.47 -1.71
CA PHE A 44 3.39 -2.39 -2.21
C PHE A 44 3.60 -3.19 -3.50
N ILE A 45 2.97 -4.35 -3.65
CA ILE A 45 2.97 -5.10 -4.92
C ILE A 45 2.41 -4.25 -6.05
N LEU A 46 1.21 -3.67 -5.86
CA LEU A 46 0.55 -2.91 -6.91
C LEU A 46 1.34 -1.66 -7.30
N VAL A 47 1.87 -0.94 -6.32
CA VAL A 47 2.75 0.22 -6.57
C VAL A 47 4.00 -0.19 -7.35
N SER A 48 4.64 -1.31 -6.96
CA SER A 48 5.85 -1.81 -7.63
C SER A 48 5.59 -2.32 -9.05
N SER A 49 4.36 -2.69 -9.39
CA SER A 49 3.97 -3.13 -10.74
C SER A 49 3.60 -1.99 -11.68
N LEU A 50 3.54 -0.74 -11.23
CA LEU A 50 3.27 0.40 -12.11
C LEU A 50 4.38 0.64 -13.16
N ASN A 51 5.61 0.17 -12.92
CA ASN A 51 6.70 0.26 -13.90
C ASN A 51 6.72 -0.89 -14.93
N GLU A 52 5.81 -1.86 -14.83
CA GLU A 52 5.71 -2.97 -15.79
C GLU A 52 4.80 -2.63 -16.98
N PHE A 53 4.17 -1.45 -16.97
CA PHE A 53 3.37 -1.00 -18.09
C PHE A 53 4.26 -0.77 -19.33
N PRO A 54 3.75 -1.04 -20.54
CA PRO A 54 4.54 -0.99 -21.77
C PRO A 54 4.97 0.42 -22.18
N PHE A 55 4.55 1.46 -21.45
CA PHE A 55 4.89 2.85 -21.69
C PHE A 55 5.60 3.43 -20.47
N GLU A 56 6.53 4.37 -20.71
CA GLU A 56 7.19 5.10 -19.64
C GLU A 56 6.20 6.01 -18.91
N MET A 57 5.85 5.63 -17.69
CA MET A 57 4.95 6.41 -16.86
C MET A 57 5.74 7.51 -16.12
N PRO A 58 5.39 8.80 -16.28
CA PRO A 58 6.03 9.87 -15.52
C PRO A 58 5.92 9.63 -14.01
N LEU A 59 6.97 9.95 -13.25
CA LEU A 59 7.03 9.68 -11.81
C LEU A 59 5.83 10.26 -11.04
N VAL A 60 5.45 11.50 -11.35
CA VAL A 60 4.28 12.15 -10.72
C VAL A 60 2.99 11.37 -11.01
N LEU A 61 2.84 10.83 -12.22
CA LEU A 61 1.67 10.01 -12.57
C LEU A 61 1.69 8.67 -11.81
N GLN A 62 2.85 8.03 -11.66
CA GLN A 62 2.98 6.83 -10.82
C GLN A 62 2.59 7.11 -9.37
N MET A 63 3.01 8.26 -8.82
CA MET A 63 2.64 8.66 -7.46
C MET A 63 1.14 8.92 -7.32
N LEU A 64 0.52 9.57 -8.32
CA LEU A 64 -0.94 9.80 -8.34
C LEU A 64 -1.71 8.48 -8.38
N ILE A 65 -1.33 7.56 -9.27
CA ILE A 65 -1.99 6.25 -9.37
C ILE A 65 -1.77 5.44 -8.09
N SER A 66 -0.56 5.48 -7.53
CA SER A 66 -0.23 4.81 -6.26
C SER A 66 -1.09 5.33 -5.10
N CYS A 67 -1.24 6.65 -4.98
CA CYS A 67 -2.12 7.29 -4.01
C CYS A 67 -3.57 6.78 -4.14
N LEU A 68 -4.10 6.72 -5.36
CA LEU A 68 -5.47 6.24 -5.62
C LEU A 68 -5.62 4.75 -5.30
N LEU A 69 -4.63 3.92 -5.68
CA LEU A 69 -4.63 2.48 -5.38
C LEU A 69 -4.60 2.23 -3.88
N ILE A 70 -3.69 2.88 -3.15
CA ILE A 70 -3.56 2.73 -1.70
C ILE A 70 -4.85 3.18 -1.01
N THR A 71 -5.38 4.36 -1.37
CA THR A 71 -6.63 4.88 -0.81
C THR A 71 -7.81 3.94 -1.10
N GLY A 72 -7.88 3.37 -2.31
CA GLY A 72 -8.90 2.39 -2.67
C GLY A 72 -8.82 1.11 -1.85
N ILE A 73 -7.61 0.58 -1.65
CA ILE A 73 -7.40 -0.62 -0.81
C ILE A 73 -7.70 -0.32 0.66
N GLU A 74 -7.30 0.84 1.18
CA GLU A 74 -7.64 1.29 2.53
C GLU A 74 -9.17 1.33 2.71
N LEU A 75 -9.91 1.88 1.74
CA LEU A 75 -11.36 1.91 1.82
C LEU A 75 -11.98 0.51 1.83
N ILE A 76 -11.58 -0.35 0.89
CA ILE A 76 -12.10 -1.73 0.80
C ILE A 76 -11.78 -2.51 2.08
N SER A 77 -10.53 -2.42 2.54
CA SER A 77 -10.09 -3.10 3.76
C SER A 77 -10.78 -2.55 5.00
N GLY A 78 -10.98 -1.24 5.12
CA GLY A 78 -11.71 -0.60 6.21
C GLY A 78 -13.17 -1.03 6.26
N VAL A 79 -13.84 -1.11 5.11
CA VAL A 79 -15.20 -1.65 5.02
C VAL A 79 -15.24 -3.10 5.52
N ILE A 80 -14.28 -3.94 5.12
CA ILE A 80 -14.23 -5.33 5.57
C ILE A 80 -13.94 -5.40 7.07
N VAL A 81 -12.85 -4.80 7.54
CA VAL A 81 -12.34 -5.03 8.89
C VAL A 81 -13.07 -4.21 9.94
N ASN A 82 -13.40 -2.95 9.65
CA ASN A 82 -14.02 -2.05 10.63
C ASN A 82 -15.55 -2.09 10.55
N ILE A 83 -16.13 -2.13 9.35
CA ILE A 83 -17.59 -2.12 9.22
C ILE A 83 -18.18 -3.53 9.32
N PHE A 84 -17.69 -4.49 8.55
CA PHE A 84 -18.26 -5.84 8.54
C PHE A 84 -17.86 -6.68 9.76
N PHE A 85 -16.59 -6.63 10.15
CA PHE A 85 -16.08 -7.38 11.30
C PHE A 85 -16.02 -6.61 12.62
N HIS A 86 -16.40 -5.31 12.62
CA HIS A 86 -16.43 -4.47 13.82
C HIS A 86 -15.10 -4.42 14.61
N MET A 87 -13.95 -4.58 13.93
CA MET A 87 -12.65 -4.63 14.60
C MET A 87 -12.11 -3.26 15.02
N ASN A 88 -12.65 -2.17 14.47
CA ASN A 88 -12.25 -0.78 14.78
C ASN A 88 -10.72 -0.58 14.77
N VAL A 89 -10.06 -1.12 13.74
CA VAL A 89 -8.60 -1.08 13.55
C VAL A 89 -8.10 0.35 13.42
N TRP A 90 -8.85 1.25 12.77
CA TRP A 90 -8.62 2.69 12.75
C TRP A 90 -9.95 3.44 12.60
N ASP A 91 -9.92 4.75 12.83
CA ASP A 91 -11.07 5.62 12.64
C ASP A 91 -10.63 7.03 12.19
N TYR A 92 -11.08 7.43 10.99
CA TYR A 92 -10.91 8.78 10.44
C TYR A 92 -12.20 9.62 10.49
N SER A 93 -13.23 9.21 11.25
CA SER A 93 -14.53 9.90 11.34
C SER A 93 -14.43 11.38 11.71
N LEU A 94 -13.41 11.74 12.49
CA LEU A 94 -13.14 13.11 12.95
C LEU A 94 -12.24 13.92 11.99
N GLU A 95 -11.66 13.30 10.97
CA GLU A 95 -10.79 13.96 10.00
C GLU A 95 -11.61 14.67 8.91
N LYS A 96 -11.09 15.79 8.39
CA LYS A 96 -11.76 16.53 7.31
C LYS A 96 -11.72 15.74 6.00
N PHE A 97 -12.80 15.84 5.23
CA PHE A 97 -12.97 15.12 3.96
C PHE A 97 -12.78 13.60 4.12
N ASN A 98 -13.29 13.05 5.23
CA ASN A 98 -13.34 11.60 5.42
C ASN A 98 -14.50 10.98 4.64
N PHE A 99 -14.36 9.69 4.32
CA PHE A 99 -15.43 8.87 3.76
C PHE A 99 -15.59 7.61 4.61
N LEU A 100 -16.79 7.42 5.17
CA LEU A 100 -17.16 6.31 6.07
C LEU A 100 -16.24 6.14 7.29
N GLY A 101 -15.45 7.17 7.65
CA GLY A 101 -14.38 7.06 8.64
C GLY A 101 -13.25 6.10 8.25
N GLN A 102 -13.19 5.61 7.00
CA GLN A 102 -12.22 4.61 6.55
C GLN A 102 -11.06 5.21 5.75
N ILE A 103 -11.32 6.30 5.01
CA ILE A 103 -10.29 7.09 4.31
C ILE A 103 -10.50 8.57 4.59
N CYS A 104 -9.44 9.37 4.46
CA CYS A 104 -9.53 10.82 4.50
C CYS A 104 -8.48 11.46 3.59
N LEU A 105 -8.71 12.72 3.21
CA LEU A 105 -7.80 13.46 2.32
C LEU A 105 -6.38 13.57 2.89
N LYS A 106 -6.25 13.76 4.21
CA LYS A 106 -4.96 13.85 4.90
C LYS A 106 -4.14 12.56 4.70
N ALA A 107 -4.76 11.39 4.90
CA ALA A 107 -4.12 10.10 4.68
C ALA A 107 -3.73 9.91 3.21
N SER A 108 -4.63 10.22 2.26
CA SER A 108 -4.31 10.14 0.83
C SER A 108 -3.12 11.02 0.43
N ILE A 109 -2.99 12.23 0.98
CA ILE A 109 -1.82 13.09 0.75
C ILE A 109 -0.55 12.44 1.29
N CYS A 110 -0.60 11.83 2.48
CA CYS A 110 0.53 11.06 3.01
C CYS A 110 0.91 9.90 2.08
N TRP A 111 -0.07 9.15 1.55
CA TRP A 111 0.17 8.07 0.60
C TRP A 111 0.78 8.54 -0.71
N PHE A 112 0.39 9.71 -1.21
CA PHE A 112 1.01 10.32 -2.38
C PHE A 112 2.53 10.52 -2.16
N PHE A 113 2.94 11.12 -1.05
CA PHE A 113 4.37 11.33 -0.78
C PHE A 113 5.11 10.03 -0.43
N LEU A 114 4.48 9.12 0.34
CA LEU A 114 5.06 7.82 0.68
C LEU A 114 5.19 6.89 -0.53
N SER A 115 4.41 7.11 -1.59
CA SER A 115 4.56 6.33 -2.83
C SER A 115 5.91 6.55 -3.52
N LEU A 116 6.55 7.71 -3.35
CA LEU A 116 7.85 8.01 -3.96
C LEU A 116 8.95 7.02 -3.52
N PRO A 117 9.28 6.89 -2.21
CA PRO A 117 10.24 5.89 -1.77
C PRO A 117 9.76 4.45 -2.06
N ALA A 118 8.45 4.20 -2.02
CA ALA A 118 7.91 2.88 -2.33
C ALA A 118 8.18 2.47 -3.79
N ILE A 119 8.01 3.38 -4.75
CA ILE A 119 8.30 3.14 -6.17
C ILE A 119 9.78 2.79 -6.36
N TYR A 120 10.69 3.59 -5.79
CA TYR A 120 12.13 3.32 -5.90
C TYR A 120 12.54 1.99 -5.26
N MET A 121 12.02 1.69 -4.07
CA MET A 121 12.28 0.42 -3.39
C MET A 121 11.73 -0.76 -4.18
N GLY A 122 10.51 -0.65 -4.72
CA GLY A 122 9.90 -1.67 -5.57
C GLY A 122 10.78 -1.98 -6.77
N ASN A 123 11.21 -0.96 -7.51
CA ASN A 123 12.11 -1.11 -8.65
C ASN A 123 13.46 -1.75 -8.27
N LEU A 124 14.05 -1.34 -7.14
CA LEU A 124 15.29 -1.92 -6.64
C LEU A 124 15.12 -3.42 -6.35
N ILE A 125 14.05 -3.80 -5.64
CA ILE A 125 13.79 -5.20 -5.30
C ILE A 125 13.58 -6.02 -6.58
N LYS A 126 12.78 -5.53 -7.53
CA LYS A 126 12.53 -6.22 -8.80
C LYS A 126 13.81 -6.42 -9.62
N SER A 127 14.73 -5.44 -9.61
CA SER A 127 16.02 -5.55 -10.29
C SER A 127 16.90 -6.70 -9.76
N MET A 128 16.68 -7.15 -8.51
CA MET A 128 17.41 -8.29 -7.94
C MET A 128 16.92 -9.65 -8.45
N PHE A 129 15.71 -9.71 -9.02
CA PHE A 129 15.09 -10.96 -9.50
C PHE A 129 15.12 -11.13 -11.02
N THR A 130 15.48 -10.07 -11.74
CA THR A 130 15.60 -10.04 -13.21
C THR A 130 17.00 -10.38 -13.73
N ASN A 131 17.92 -10.78 -12.85
CA ASN A 131 19.24 -11.32 -13.18
C ASN A 131 19.24 -12.85 -13.31
#